data_AF-A0A2E9JLK4-F1
#
_entry.id   AF-A0A2E9JLK4-F1
#
_cell.length_a   1.000
_cell.length_b   1.000
_cell.length_c   1.000
_cell.angle_alpha   90.00
_cell.angle_beta   90.00
_cell.angle_gamma   90.00
#
_symmetry.space_group_name_H-M   'P 1'
#
loop_
_entity.id
_entity.type
_entity.pdbx_description
1 polymer ?
#
loop_
_entity_poly.entity_id
_entity_poly.type
_entity_poly.pdbx_seq_one_letter_code
_entity_poly.pdbx_strand_id
1 'polypeptide(L)'
;MKKIAVVLLVFLIVASTNDKANAVDISKLTKEEIEKLPKEELLNLPAIEILSKAMGQKNFDSVFILFMESMLSDLKFYNKLLSGKQSLELDKAIKDFQKSIKSKPTGILLVREFDELTNRIDQLNPKLITASRASVINVDNLVHAQGTWVFENGSLASPIQTSKIHCNKQNMQCMEAVAKISNFDSGSGGQILNLHIDYLDITKWDVNEVVAEESSSLCVAYTLTINLKEKKAFKFRRRKAEVDEMCKGIATKPQILKLVDGFKVGWDFHKKREKKALEVINPEYTKHIEKLKAAFEK
;
A
#
# COMPACT_ATOMS: atom_id res chain seq x y z
N MET A 1 44.03 -29.00 -18.52
CA MET A 1 43.81 -30.15 -17.60
C MET A 1 42.37 -30.08 -17.13
N LYS A 2 41.40 -30.75 -17.80
CA LYS A 2 40.92 -32.14 -17.66
C LYS A 2 40.31 -32.49 -16.27
N LYS A 3 39.07 -33.03 -16.36
CA LYS A 3 38.18 -33.71 -15.37
C LYS A 3 37.26 -32.76 -14.57
N ILE A 4 35.96 -32.65 -14.87
CA ILE A 4 34.84 -33.60 -14.63
C ILE A 4 34.70 -33.94 -13.15
N ALA A 5 33.68 -33.35 -12.52
CA ALA A 5 32.90 -33.95 -11.44
C ALA A 5 31.44 -33.56 -11.65
N VAL A 6 30.72 -34.49 -12.28
CA VAL A 6 29.27 -34.60 -12.28
C VAL A 6 28.87 -34.89 -10.84
N VAL A 7 28.09 -34.01 -10.21
CA VAL A 7 27.43 -34.31 -8.94
C VAL A 7 25.95 -34.46 -9.21
N LEU A 8 25.47 -35.65 -8.86
CA LEU A 8 24.15 -36.18 -9.07
C LEU A 8 23.03 -35.23 -8.64
N LEU A 9 22.06 -35.11 -9.54
CA LEU A 9 20.64 -35.01 -9.24
C LEU A 9 20.28 -35.92 -8.04
N VAL A 10 20.07 -35.34 -6.86
CA VAL A 10 19.18 -35.92 -5.85
C VAL A 10 17.86 -35.18 -5.99
N PHE A 11 17.01 -35.69 -6.87
CA PHE A 11 15.58 -35.48 -6.75
C PHE A 11 15.17 -36.16 -5.44
N LEU A 12 15.14 -35.39 -4.35
CA LEU A 12 14.29 -35.72 -3.21
C LEU A 12 12.85 -35.62 -3.72
N ILE A 13 12.37 -36.76 -4.23
CA ILE A 13 10.96 -37.08 -4.26
C ILE A 13 10.55 -37.14 -2.79
N VAL A 14 10.20 -36.00 -2.21
CA VAL A 14 9.30 -35.98 -1.06
C VAL A 14 7.96 -36.41 -1.64
N ALA A 15 7.76 -37.73 -1.67
CA ALA A 15 6.44 -38.30 -1.83
C ALA A 15 5.64 -37.78 -0.63
N SER A 16 4.78 -36.78 -0.86
CA SER A 16 3.77 -36.32 0.08
C SER A 16 2.70 -37.41 0.21
N THR A 17 3.07 -38.54 0.79
CA THR A 17 2.16 -39.59 1.18
C THR A 17 1.69 -39.28 2.60
N ASN A 18 0.38 -39.00 2.74
CA ASN A 18 -0.40 -38.85 3.97
C ASN A 18 -0.87 -37.46 4.44
N ASP A 19 -1.26 -36.56 3.54
CA ASP A 19 -2.21 -35.50 3.90
C ASP A 19 -3.65 -35.88 3.56
N LYS A 20 -4.13 -36.99 4.13
CA LYS A 20 -5.51 -37.00 4.62
C LYS A 20 -5.49 -36.26 5.96
N ALA A 21 -5.08 -34.99 5.93
CA ALA A 21 -5.35 -34.08 7.02
C ALA A 21 -6.86 -34.14 7.22
N ASN A 22 -7.29 -34.61 8.39
CA ASN A 22 -8.71 -34.67 8.75
C ASN A 22 -9.29 -33.30 8.46
N ALA A 23 -10.11 -33.19 7.40
CA ALA A 23 -10.75 -31.94 7.05
C ALA A 23 -11.53 -31.50 8.30
N VAL A 24 -11.11 -30.38 8.87
CA VAL A 24 -11.73 -29.84 10.08
C VAL A 24 -13.19 -29.59 9.78
N ASP A 25 -14.07 -30.31 10.48
CA ASP A 25 -15.51 -30.16 10.32
C ASP A 25 -15.97 -28.92 11.08
N ILE A 26 -15.94 -27.77 10.40
CA ILE A 26 -16.25 -26.46 10.97
C ILE A 26 -17.64 -26.44 11.58
N SER A 27 -18.58 -27.22 11.04
CA SER A 27 -19.94 -27.31 11.57
C SER A 27 -19.96 -27.71 13.05
N LYS A 28 -18.99 -28.52 13.49
CA LYS A 28 -18.84 -29.01 14.87
C LYS A 28 -18.07 -28.06 15.79
N LEU A 29 -17.29 -27.13 15.24
CA LEU A 29 -16.49 -26.22 16.06
C LEU A 29 -17.34 -25.11 16.68
N THR A 30 -17.07 -24.79 17.95
CA THR A 30 -17.59 -23.57 18.60
C THR A 30 -16.81 -22.33 18.15
N LYS A 31 -17.32 -21.14 18.48
CA LYS A 31 -16.64 -19.88 18.17
C LYS A 31 -15.27 -19.81 18.87
N GLU A 32 -15.20 -20.22 20.13
CA GLU A 32 -13.99 -20.24 20.93
C GLU A 32 -12.96 -21.25 20.41
N GLU A 33 -13.40 -22.34 19.80
CA GLU A 33 -12.52 -23.31 19.15
C GLU A 33 -11.95 -22.76 17.84
N ILE A 34 -12.75 -22.06 17.04
CA ILE A 34 -12.29 -21.38 15.81
C ILE A 34 -11.24 -20.31 16.15
N GLU A 35 -11.46 -19.53 17.20
CA GLU A 35 -10.52 -18.47 17.65
C GLU A 35 -9.17 -19.04 18.13
N LYS A 36 -9.13 -20.32 18.53
CA LYS A 36 -7.90 -21.01 18.96
C LYS A 36 -7.18 -21.72 17.82
N LEU A 37 -7.77 -21.81 16.63
CA LEU A 37 -7.11 -22.44 15.49
C LEU A 37 -5.85 -21.67 15.09
N PRO A 38 -4.76 -22.37 14.71
CA PRO A 38 -3.62 -21.73 14.08
C PRO A 38 -4.05 -20.90 12.86
N LYS A 39 -3.45 -19.72 12.67
CA LYS A 39 -3.77 -18.82 11.54
C LYS A 39 -3.74 -19.55 10.19
N GLU A 40 -2.77 -20.42 9.98
CA GLU A 40 -2.64 -21.20 8.74
C GLU A 40 -3.80 -22.17 8.52
N GLU A 41 -4.35 -22.77 9.58
CA GLU A 41 -5.53 -23.63 9.46
C GLU A 41 -6.75 -22.78 9.10
N LEU A 42 -6.96 -21.65 9.82
CA LEU A 42 -8.07 -20.73 9.58
C LEU A 42 -8.11 -20.23 8.13
N LEU A 43 -6.95 -19.91 7.55
CA LEU A 43 -6.81 -19.43 6.17
C LEU A 43 -7.30 -20.43 5.11
N ASN A 44 -7.36 -21.72 5.45
CA ASN A 44 -7.77 -22.81 4.56
C ASN A 44 -9.23 -23.25 4.75
N LEU A 45 -9.98 -22.60 5.64
CA LEU A 45 -11.39 -22.90 5.89
C LEU A 45 -12.32 -22.11 4.94
N PRO A 46 -13.52 -22.62 4.58
CA PRO A 46 -14.56 -21.87 3.89
C PRO A 46 -14.92 -20.54 4.56
N ALA A 47 -14.76 -19.43 3.85
CA ALA A 47 -14.96 -18.09 4.39
C ALA A 47 -16.40 -17.84 4.89
N ILE A 48 -17.41 -18.34 4.14
CA ILE A 48 -18.84 -18.19 4.49
C ILE A 48 -19.11 -18.81 5.87
N GLU A 49 -18.68 -20.06 6.09
CA GLU A 49 -18.94 -20.81 7.31
C GLU A 49 -18.27 -20.15 8.53
N ILE A 50 -17.02 -19.71 8.36
CA ILE A 50 -16.26 -19.02 9.43
C ILE A 50 -16.91 -17.69 9.79
N LEU A 51 -17.26 -16.86 8.81
CA LEU A 51 -17.85 -15.54 9.07
C LEU A 51 -19.27 -15.65 9.63
N SER A 52 -20.07 -16.61 9.13
CA SER A 52 -21.40 -16.91 9.65
C SER A 52 -21.37 -17.34 11.12
N LYS A 53 -20.44 -18.24 11.49
CA LYS A 53 -20.23 -18.62 12.89
C LYS A 53 -19.73 -17.47 13.76
N ALA A 54 -18.81 -16.65 13.26
CA ALA A 54 -18.27 -15.52 14.01
C ALA A 54 -19.35 -14.48 14.37
N MET A 55 -20.32 -14.26 13.47
CA MET A 55 -21.42 -13.30 13.65
C MET A 55 -22.65 -13.84 14.38
N GLY A 56 -22.85 -15.17 14.41
CA GLY A 56 -23.95 -15.80 15.16
C GLY A 56 -25.36 -15.49 14.66
N GLN A 57 -25.53 -15.11 13.39
CA GLN A 57 -26.82 -14.71 12.81
C GLN A 57 -27.35 -15.74 11.80
N LYS A 58 -28.61 -16.20 11.99
CA LYS A 58 -29.26 -17.21 11.15
C LYS A 58 -29.50 -16.82 9.67
N ASN A 59 -29.40 -15.54 9.34
CA ASN A 59 -29.59 -15.03 7.96
C ASN A 59 -28.31 -14.43 7.37
N PHE A 60 -27.15 -14.69 8.00
CA PHE A 60 -25.91 -14.08 7.60
C PHE A 60 -25.44 -14.57 6.23
N ASP A 61 -25.70 -15.83 5.89
CA ASP A 61 -25.24 -16.45 4.65
C ASP A 61 -25.74 -15.68 3.42
N SER A 62 -27.03 -15.30 3.38
CA SER A 62 -27.58 -14.55 2.24
C SER A 62 -26.98 -13.16 2.10
N VAL A 63 -26.74 -12.47 3.23
CA VAL A 63 -26.10 -11.14 3.24
C VAL A 63 -24.65 -11.24 2.78
N PHE A 64 -23.95 -12.27 3.23
CA PHE A 64 -22.57 -12.52 2.86
C PHE A 64 -22.42 -12.92 1.38
N ILE A 65 -23.34 -13.76 0.88
CA ILE A 65 -23.41 -14.11 -0.53
C ILE A 65 -23.64 -12.85 -1.37
N LEU A 66 -24.55 -11.97 -0.95
CA LEU A 66 -24.79 -10.71 -1.65
C LEU A 66 -23.51 -9.85 -1.71
N PHE A 67 -22.77 -9.78 -0.60
CA PHE A 67 -21.48 -9.07 -0.54
C PHE A 67 -20.43 -9.68 -1.49
N MET A 68 -20.32 -11.01 -1.52
CA MET A 68 -19.43 -11.70 -2.45
C MET A 68 -19.82 -11.49 -3.92
N GLU A 69 -21.11 -11.60 -4.26
CA GLU A 69 -21.61 -11.32 -5.61
C GLU A 69 -21.25 -9.89 -6.03
N SER A 70 -21.39 -8.92 -5.13
CA SER A 70 -21.02 -7.52 -5.37
C SER A 70 -19.53 -7.38 -5.68
N MET A 71 -18.65 -7.95 -4.85
CA MET A 71 -17.20 -7.87 -5.07
C MET A 71 -16.78 -8.56 -6.37
N LEU A 72 -17.30 -9.77 -6.62
CA LEU A 72 -17.03 -10.49 -7.87
C LEU A 72 -17.55 -9.71 -9.08
N SER A 73 -18.66 -8.96 -8.94
CA SER A 73 -19.20 -8.08 -9.99
C SER A 73 -18.32 -6.86 -10.23
N ASP A 74 -17.79 -6.24 -9.18
CA ASP A 74 -16.86 -5.12 -9.30
C ASP A 74 -15.59 -5.52 -10.06
N LEU A 75 -15.06 -6.71 -9.77
CA LEU A 75 -13.93 -7.32 -10.47
C LEU A 75 -14.29 -7.98 -11.82
N LYS A 76 -15.55 -7.92 -12.25
CA LYS A 76 -16.04 -8.47 -13.53
C LYS A 76 -15.95 -10.00 -13.66
N PHE A 77 -15.94 -10.72 -12.54
CA PHE A 77 -16.12 -12.18 -12.50
C PHE A 77 -17.59 -12.60 -12.49
N TYR A 78 -18.48 -11.75 -11.95
CA TYR A 78 -19.92 -12.00 -11.88
C TYR A 78 -20.70 -10.95 -12.69
N ASN A 79 -21.65 -11.38 -13.53
CA ASN A 79 -22.38 -10.50 -14.45
C ASN A 79 -23.91 -10.69 -14.40
N LYS A 80 -24.41 -11.30 -13.32
CA LYS A 80 -25.84 -11.48 -13.07
C LYS A 80 -26.34 -10.49 -12.03
N LEU A 81 -27.66 -10.38 -11.92
CA LEU A 81 -28.29 -9.62 -10.85
C LEU A 81 -27.94 -10.25 -9.49
N LEU A 82 -27.58 -9.41 -8.52
CA LEU A 82 -27.25 -9.83 -7.17
C LEU A 82 -28.50 -10.44 -6.53
N SER A 83 -28.39 -11.68 -6.05
CA SER A 83 -29.50 -12.47 -5.55
C SER A 83 -29.41 -12.79 -4.06
N GLY A 84 -28.21 -12.72 -3.48
CA GLY A 84 -27.94 -13.19 -2.13
C GLY A 84 -28.14 -14.70 -1.97
N LYS A 85 -28.11 -15.47 -3.06
CA LYS A 85 -28.33 -16.92 -3.06
C LYS A 85 -27.22 -17.64 -3.81
N GLN A 86 -26.88 -18.84 -3.32
CA GLN A 86 -25.95 -19.71 -4.05
C GLN A 86 -26.56 -20.09 -5.41
N SER A 87 -25.76 -19.96 -6.47
CA SER A 87 -26.16 -20.25 -7.85
C SER A 87 -25.00 -20.88 -8.63
N LEU A 88 -25.31 -21.53 -9.74
CA LEU A 88 -24.27 -22.10 -10.63
C LEU A 88 -23.40 -21.00 -11.24
N GLU A 89 -23.98 -19.82 -11.44
CA GLU A 89 -23.27 -18.63 -11.93
C GLU A 89 -22.29 -18.08 -10.89
N LEU A 90 -22.69 -18.06 -9.61
CA LEU A 90 -21.79 -17.67 -8.51
C LEU A 90 -20.66 -18.69 -8.36
N ASP A 91 -20.95 -19.99 -8.39
CA ASP A 91 -19.94 -21.06 -8.36
C ASP A 91 -18.91 -20.88 -9.48
N LYS A 92 -19.39 -20.56 -10.68
CA LYS A 92 -18.53 -20.29 -11.84
C LYS A 92 -17.66 -19.05 -11.61
N ALA A 93 -18.24 -17.95 -11.12
CA ALA A 93 -17.50 -16.72 -10.83
C ALA A 93 -16.41 -16.93 -9.77
N ILE A 94 -16.70 -17.69 -8.70
CA ILE A 94 -15.71 -18.06 -7.68
C ILE A 94 -14.59 -18.91 -8.29
N LYS A 95 -14.92 -19.91 -9.11
CA LYS A 95 -13.92 -20.75 -9.79
C LYS A 95 -13.03 -19.94 -10.72
N ASP A 96 -13.58 -18.98 -11.45
CA ASP A 96 -12.82 -18.13 -12.36
C ASP A 96 -11.93 -17.14 -11.58
N PHE A 97 -12.41 -16.61 -10.45
CA PHE A 97 -11.61 -15.84 -9.52
C PHE A 97 -10.44 -16.67 -8.95
N GLN A 98 -10.71 -17.89 -8.46
CA GLN A 98 -9.70 -18.82 -7.95
C GLN A 98 -8.60 -19.11 -8.98
N LYS A 99 -8.97 -19.34 -10.26
CA LYS A 99 -7.98 -19.48 -11.35
C LYS A 99 -7.13 -18.22 -11.50
N SER A 100 -7.72 -17.04 -11.39
CA SER A 100 -7.01 -15.75 -11.54
C SER A 100 -5.96 -15.50 -10.44
N ILE A 101 -6.12 -16.13 -9.28
CA ILE A 101 -5.15 -16.11 -8.17
C ILE A 101 -4.28 -17.38 -8.12
N LYS A 102 -4.35 -18.23 -9.17
CA LYS A 102 -3.65 -19.53 -9.28
C LYS A 102 -3.99 -20.53 -8.15
N SER A 103 -5.19 -20.42 -7.58
CA SER A 103 -5.74 -21.40 -6.64
C SER A 103 -6.51 -22.51 -7.36
N LYS A 104 -6.83 -23.58 -6.64
CA LYS A 104 -7.66 -24.69 -7.13
C LYS A 104 -9.12 -24.20 -7.30
N PRO A 105 -9.75 -24.35 -8.48
CA PRO A 105 -11.10 -23.85 -8.73
C PRO A 105 -12.18 -24.76 -8.13
N THR A 106 -12.31 -24.76 -6.80
CA THR A 106 -13.27 -25.57 -6.06
C THR A 106 -14.69 -25.02 -6.15
N GLY A 107 -14.87 -23.70 -6.31
CA GLY A 107 -16.15 -23.00 -6.14
C GLY A 107 -16.50 -22.70 -4.69
N ILE A 108 -15.64 -23.09 -3.74
CA ILE A 108 -15.75 -22.77 -2.32
C ILE A 108 -14.65 -21.77 -2.00
N LEU A 109 -15.02 -20.54 -1.63
CA LEU A 109 -14.07 -19.48 -1.34
C LEU A 109 -13.48 -19.66 0.06
N LEU A 110 -12.17 -19.89 0.14
CA LEU A 110 -11.46 -20.02 1.43
C LEU A 110 -11.20 -18.65 2.07
N VAL A 111 -10.94 -18.58 3.37
CA VAL A 111 -10.63 -17.32 4.08
C VAL A 111 -9.47 -16.57 3.42
N ARG A 112 -8.39 -17.24 3.02
CA ARG A 112 -7.27 -16.60 2.30
C ARG A 112 -7.65 -16.05 0.92
N GLU A 113 -8.59 -16.72 0.24
CA GLU A 113 -9.04 -16.31 -1.09
C GLU A 113 -10.03 -15.16 -0.99
N PHE A 114 -10.83 -15.13 0.09
CA PHE A 114 -11.66 -14.00 0.43
C PHE A 114 -10.83 -12.78 0.82
N ASP A 115 -9.74 -12.94 1.57
CA ASP A 115 -8.79 -11.85 1.85
C ASP A 115 -8.20 -11.27 0.56
N GLU A 116 -7.75 -12.14 -0.36
CA GLU A 116 -7.29 -11.72 -1.69
C GLU A 116 -8.41 -11.04 -2.50
N LEU A 117 -9.66 -11.51 -2.41
CA LEU A 117 -10.80 -10.89 -3.05
C LEU A 117 -10.99 -9.46 -2.54
N THR A 118 -11.02 -9.26 -1.21
CA THR A 118 -11.12 -7.93 -0.60
C THR A 118 -9.94 -7.04 -0.99
N ASN A 119 -8.72 -7.56 -0.93
CA ASN A 119 -7.51 -6.82 -1.30
C ASN A 119 -7.53 -6.34 -2.75
N ARG A 120 -8.16 -7.08 -3.68
CA ARG A 120 -8.34 -6.65 -5.07
C ARG A 120 -9.43 -5.60 -5.23
N ILE A 121 -10.51 -5.68 -4.46
CA ILE A 121 -11.56 -4.65 -4.44
C ILE A 121 -10.99 -3.31 -3.99
N ASP A 122 -10.14 -3.31 -2.97
CA ASP A 122 -9.51 -2.09 -2.47
C ASP A 122 -8.58 -1.42 -3.49
N GLN A 123 -8.13 -2.19 -4.49
CA GLN A 123 -7.33 -1.66 -5.59
C GLN A 123 -8.19 -1.03 -6.71
N LEU A 124 -9.48 -1.39 -6.85
CA LEU A 124 -10.32 -0.94 -7.97
C LEU A 124 -10.68 0.55 -7.94
N ASN A 125 -10.72 1.16 -6.75
CA ASN A 125 -11.07 2.58 -6.61
C ASN A 125 -9.87 3.38 -6.09
N PRO A 126 -8.87 3.66 -6.93
CA PRO A 126 -7.69 4.39 -6.50
C PRO A 126 -8.08 5.83 -6.17
N LYS A 127 -8.32 6.13 -4.88
CA LYS A 127 -8.56 7.50 -4.41
C LYS A 127 -7.46 8.44 -4.91
N LEU A 128 -7.85 9.49 -5.64
CA LEU A 128 -6.96 10.57 -6.01
C LEU A 128 -6.76 11.47 -4.79
N ILE A 129 -5.51 11.61 -4.36
CA ILE A 129 -5.12 12.61 -3.36
C ILE A 129 -4.06 13.49 -3.97
N THR A 130 -4.33 14.78 -3.97
CA THR A 130 -3.41 15.81 -4.43
C THR A 130 -2.83 16.54 -3.23
N ALA A 131 -1.51 16.67 -3.17
CA ALA A 131 -0.84 17.54 -2.21
C ALA A 131 -0.69 18.97 -2.76
N SER A 132 -0.22 19.88 -1.90
CA SER A 132 -0.05 21.29 -2.28
C SER A 132 0.99 21.48 -3.39
N ARG A 133 0.81 22.54 -4.20
CA ARG A 133 1.83 22.96 -5.17
C ARG A 133 3.08 23.43 -4.46
N ALA A 134 4.23 23.16 -5.06
CA ALA A 134 5.49 23.68 -4.55
C ALA A 134 5.55 25.20 -4.70
N SER A 135 6.01 25.87 -3.65
CA SER A 135 6.29 27.31 -3.71
C SER A 135 7.32 27.69 -2.66
N VAL A 136 8.14 28.69 -2.98
CA VAL A 136 8.99 29.40 -2.02
C VAL A 136 8.67 30.88 -2.14
N ILE A 137 8.31 31.50 -1.03
CA ILE A 137 7.95 32.92 -0.94
C ILE A 137 8.86 33.55 0.12
N ASN A 138 9.43 34.71 -0.19
CA ASN A 138 10.28 35.47 0.72
C ASN A 138 9.70 36.88 0.85
N VAL A 139 9.37 37.29 2.06
CA VAL A 139 8.86 38.62 2.39
C VAL A 139 9.60 39.11 3.64
N ASP A 140 10.47 40.09 3.47
CA ASP A 140 11.27 40.70 4.53
C ASP A 140 12.06 39.69 5.39
N ASN A 141 11.58 39.43 6.60
CA ASN A 141 12.19 38.54 7.59
C ASN A 141 11.50 37.16 7.65
N LEU A 142 10.67 36.83 6.67
CA LEU A 142 9.87 35.61 6.61
C LEU A 142 10.09 34.87 5.29
N VAL A 143 10.41 33.59 5.40
CA VAL A 143 10.48 32.68 4.25
C VAL A 143 9.45 31.57 4.46
N HIS A 144 8.60 31.39 3.46
CA HIS A 144 7.61 30.33 3.41
C HIS A 144 8.00 29.35 2.31
N ALA A 145 7.97 28.06 2.59
CA ALA A 145 8.08 27.02 1.57
C ALA A 145 7.01 25.96 1.77
N GLN A 146 6.48 25.39 0.71
CA GLN A 146 5.55 24.25 0.79
C GLN A 146 5.75 23.31 -0.40
N GLY A 147 5.29 22.07 -0.26
CA GLY A 147 5.31 21.06 -1.32
C GLY A 147 5.39 19.65 -0.74
N THR A 148 5.91 18.72 -1.53
CA THR A 148 6.09 17.32 -1.15
C THR A 148 7.58 16.97 -1.19
N TRP A 149 8.12 16.40 -0.11
CA TRP A 149 9.51 15.92 -0.14
C TRP A 149 9.62 14.65 -0.96
N VAL A 150 10.58 14.61 -1.88
CA VAL A 150 10.93 13.46 -2.71
C VAL A 150 12.41 13.21 -2.66
N PHE A 151 12.81 11.96 -2.38
CA PHE A 151 14.21 11.57 -2.47
C PHE A 151 14.69 11.70 -3.91
N GLU A 152 15.92 12.17 -4.10
CA GLU A 152 16.50 12.33 -5.44
C GLU A 152 16.55 11.01 -6.24
N ASN A 153 16.65 9.87 -5.56
CA ASN A 153 16.59 8.53 -6.17
C ASN A 153 15.16 8.01 -6.42
N GLY A 154 14.13 8.81 -6.14
CA GLY A 154 12.73 8.55 -6.50
C GLY A 154 11.95 7.60 -5.59
N SER A 155 12.56 6.98 -4.57
CA SER A 155 11.83 6.08 -3.67
C SER A 155 11.16 6.85 -2.53
N LEU A 156 9.83 6.91 -2.49
CA LEU A 156 9.05 7.50 -1.40
C LEU A 156 8.45 6.41 -0.53
N ALA A 157 8.74 6.45 0.78
CA ALA A 157 8.02 5.61 1.76
C ALA A 157 6.56 6.08 1.94
N SER A 158 6.28 7.36 1.69
CA SER A 158 4.94 7.94 1.80
C SER A 158 4.74 8.93 0.64
N PRO A 159 4.18 8.50 -0.50
CA PRO A 159 4.00 9.38 -1.66
C PRO A 159 2.95 10.47 -1.41
N ILE A 160 2.03 10.24 -0.47
CA ILE A 160 0.99 11.18 -0.09
C ILE A 160 1.39 11.89 1.19
N GLN A 161 2.14 12.97 1.01
CA GLN A 161 2.46 13.90 2.07
C GLN A 161 2.60 15.32 1.55
N THR A 162 2.43 16.29 2.44
CA THR A 162 2.70 17.70 2.19
C THR A 162 3.45 18.29 3.37
N SER A 163 4.38 19.19 3.08
CA SER A 163 5.13 19.95 4.06
C SER A 163 4.83 21.44 3.89
N LYS A 164 4.75 22.16 5.01
CA LYS A 164 4.75 23.62 5.07
C LYS A 164 5.84 24.07 6.02
N ILE A 165 6.68 24.98 5.55
CA ILE A 165 7.86 25.47 6.23
C ILE A 165 7.72 26.98 6.39
N HIS A 166 7.95 27.45 7.61
CA HIS A 166 7.95 28.86 7.99
C HIS A 166 9.26 29.18 8.68
N CYS A 167 10.09 30.01 8.07
CA CYS A 167 11.34 30.49 8.65
C CYS A 167 11.19 31.96 9.04
N ASN A 168 11.61 32.29 10.25
CA ASN A 168 11.61 33.65 10.78
C ASN A 168 13.03 34.07 11.15
N LYS A 169 13.51 35.15 10.53
CA LYS A 169 14.86 35.67 10.73
C LYS A 169 15.07 36.26 12.13
N GLN A 170 14.06 36.89 12.72
CA GLN A 170 14.17 37.49 14.06
C GLN A 170 14.41 36.43 15.13
N ASN A 171 13.74 35.28 14.98
CA ASN A 171 13.89 34.15 15.90
C ASN A 171 15.04 33.21 15.52
N MET A 172 15.67 33.43 14.35
CA MET A 172 16.66 32.51 13.76
C MET A 172 16.19 31.05 13.77
N GLN A 173 14.93 30.81 13.43
CA GLN A 173 14.32 29.48 13.50
C GLN A 173 13.36 29.23 12.33
N CYS A 174 13.33 27.99 11.85
CA CYS A 174 12.30 27.47 10.98
C CYS A 174 11.39 26.49 11.72
N MET A 175 10.10 26.51 11.40
CA MET A 175 9.13 25.51 11.80
C MET A 175 8.64 24.79 10.54
N GLU A 176 8.57 23.47 10.58
CA GLU A 176 8.03 22.66 9.52
C GLU A 176 6.88 21.80 10.01
N ALA A 177 5.72 21.88 9.35
CA ALA A 177 4.60 20.98 9.56
C ALA A 177 4.49 20.00 8.38
N VAL A 178 4.62 18.71 8.66
CA VAL A 178 4.47 17.62 7.69
C VAL A 178 3.19 16.85 7.98
N ALA A 179 2.32 16.79 6.99
CA ALA A 179 1.11 15.95 7.01
C ALA A 179 1.31 14.77 6.05
N LYS A 180 1.20 13.54 6.55
CA LYS A 180 1.32 12.31 5.75
C LYS A 180 0.15 11.36 6.01
N ILE A 181 -0.29 10.67 4.97
CA ILE A 181 -1.29 9.62 5.12
C ILE A 181 -0.57 8.27 5.18
N SER A 182 -0.72 7.59 6.31
CA SER A 182 -0.22 6.21 6.48
C SER A 182 -1.31 5.23 6.09
N ASN A 183 -0.92 3.98 5.81
CA ASN A 183 -1.87 2.89 5.54
C ASN A 183 -2.81 3.19 4.35
N PHE A 184 -2.29 3.94 3.37
CA PHE A 184 -3.11 4.37 2.24
C PHE A 184 -3.61 3.21 1.37
N ASP A 185 -2.81 2.14 1.29
CA ASP A 185 -3.10 0.93 0.51
C ASP A 185 -3.56 -0.26 1.36
N SER A 186 -3.73 -0.12 2.69
CA SER A 186 -4.32 -1.19 3.49
C SER A 186 -5.84 -1.09 3.43
N GLY A 187 -6.44 -1.96 2.64
CA GLY A 187 -7.86 -1.99 2.32
C GLY A 187 -8.84 -1.94 3.50
N SER A 188 -8.48 -2.53 4.63
CA SER A 188 -9.35 -2.67 5.81
C SER A 188 -8.95 -1.79 7.00
N GLY A 189 -7.75 -1.23 7.01
CA GLY A 189 -7.22 -0.42 8.11
C GLY A 189 -7.26 1.05 7.76
N GLY A 190 -8.36 1.74 8.11
CA GLY A 190 -8.66 3.12 7.75
C GLY A 190 -7.44 4.06 7.67
N GLN A 191 -7.49 4.98 6.72
CA GLN A 191 -6.39 5.90 6.42
C GLN A 191 -6.10 6.81 7.62
N ILE A 192 -4.85 6.82 8.08
CA ILE A 192 -4.46 7.62 9.24
C ILE A 192 -3.69 8.85 8.78
N LEU A 193 -4.24 10.03 9.05
CA LEU A 193 -3.53 11.29 8.90
C LEU A 193 -2.56 11.45 10.07
N ASN A 194 -1.27 11.47 9.78
CA ASN A 194 -0.22 11.74 10.74
C ASN A 194 0.30 13.16 10.51
N LEU A 195 0.32 13.96 11.57
CA LEU A 195 0.90 15.30 11.58
C LEU A 195 2.16 15.30 12.42
N HIS A 196 3.22 15.92 11.91
CA HIS A 196 4.48 16.11 12.60
C HIS A 196 4.91 17.56 12.48
N ILE A 197 5.45 18.12 13.56
CA ILE A 197 5.98 19.48 13.57
C ILE A 197 7.42 19.42 14.07
N ASP A 198 8.33 19.96 13.28
CA ASP A 198 9.76 20.07 13.57
C ASP A 198 10.18 21.53 13.67
N TYR A 199 11.15 21.79 14.54
CA TYR A 199 11.83 23.08 14.64
C TYR A 199 13.28 22.91 14.22
N LEU A 200 13.78 23.83 13.41
CA LEU A 200 15.14 23.83 12.88
C LEU A 200 15.80 25.17 13.19
N ASP A 201 17.02 25.11 13.71
CA ASP A 201 17.78 26.32 14.05
C ASP A 201 18.49 26.84 12.81
N ILE A 202 18.35 28.14 12.53
CA ILE A 202 18.93 28.77 11.35
C ILE A 202 20.41 29.03 11.60
N THR A 203 21.25 28.40 10.79
CA THR A 203 22.71 28.57 10.84
C THR A 203 23.19 29.61 9.83
N LYS A 204 22.39 29.89 8.79
CA LYS A 204 22.71 30.90 7.78
C LYS A 204 21.43 31.53 7.21
N TRP A 205 21.42 32.85 7.09
CA TRP A 205 20.38 33.61 6.39
C TRP A 205 21.00 34.75 5.59
N ASP A 206 21.07 34.62 4.27
CA ASP A 206 21.52 35.69 3.37
C ASP A 206 20.50 35.96 2.25
N VAL A 207 20.91 36.75 1.25
CA VAL A 207 20.05 37.15 0.12
C VAL A 207 19.74 35.99 -0.84
N ASN A 208 20.55 34.94 -0.83
CA ASN A 208 20.45 33.81 -1.75
C ASN A 208 19.80 32.59 -1.08
N GLU A 209 20.06 32.36 0.20
CA GLU A 209 19.60 31.16 0.87
C GLU A 209 19.35 31.31 2.38
N VAL A 210 18.49 30.41 2.87
CA VAL A 210 18.32 30.11 4.29
C VAL A 210 18.77 28.67 4.53
N VAL A 211 19.65 28.47 5.50
CA VAL A 211 20.12 27.15 5.94
C VAL A 211 19.75 26.95 7.40
N ALA A 212 19.11 25.82 7.71
CA ALA A 212 18.71 25.45 9.05
C ALA A 212 19.07 23.99 9.34
N GLU A 213 19.36 23.67 10.60
CA GLU A 213 19.68 22.33 11.04
C GLU A 213 18.64 21.81 12.05
N GLU A 214 18.22 20.56 11.88
CA GLU A 214 17.42 19.81 12.84
C GLU A 214 18.33 18.80 13.54
N SER A 215 18.39 18.91 14.87
CA SER A 215 19.19 18.01 15.70
C SER A 215 18.37 17.26 16.75
N SER A 216 17.03 17.32 16.71
CA SER A 216 16.16 16.66 17.70
C SER A 216 15.96 15.17 17.44
N SER A 217 16.00 14.71 16.18
CA SER A 217 15.84 13.27 15.87
C SER A 217 16.97 12.40 16.46
N LEU A 218 16.63 11.24 17.03
CA LEU A 218 17.60 10.34 17.67
C LEU A 218 18.65 9.78 16.71
N CYS A 219 18.26 9.40 15.49
CA CYS A 219 19.11 8.62 14.59
C CYS A 219 19.72 9.42 13.43
N VAL A 220 19.10 10.53 13.07
CA VAL A 220 19.46 11.31 11.89
C VAL A 220 19.49 12.79 12.23
N ALA A 221 20.21 13.55 11.43
CA ALA A 221 20.14 15.00 11.41
C ALA A 221 19.72 15.44 10.02
N TYR A 222 18.97 16.53 9.96
CA TYR A 222 18.58 17.14 8.69
C TYR A 222 19.18 18.53 8.57
N THR A 223 19.70 18.84 7.39
CA THR A 223 20.03 20.21 7.00
C THR A 223 19.04 20.65 5.93
N LEU A 224 18.22 21.64 6.25
CA LEU A 224 17.30 22.29 5.33
C LEU A 224 18.03 23.44 4.62
N THR A 225 17.93 23.51 3.30
CA THR A 225 18.41 24.63 2.50
C THR A 225 17.26 25.14 1.63
N ILE A 226 16.89 26.41 1.79
CA ILE A 226 15.91 27.10 0.95
C ILE A 226 16.66 28.09 0.06
N ASN A 227 16.75 27.80 -1.23
CA ASN A 227 17.33 28.70 -2.23
C ASN A 227 16.27 29.72 -2.68
N LEU A 228 16.48 30.99 -2.32
CA LEU A 228 15.55 32.09 -2.54
C LEU A 228 15.55 32.60 -3.98
N LYS A 229 16.64 32.38 -4.73
CA LYS A 229 16.78 32.74 -6.14
C LYS A 229 16.11 31.73 -7.06
N GLU A 230 16.38 30.44 -6.84
CA GLU A 230 15.82 29.34 -7.63
C GLU A 230 14.40 28.96 -7.20
N LYS A 231 13.94 29.45 -6.05
CA LYS A 231 12.64 29.08 -5.44
C LYS A 231 12.53 27.57 -5.19
N LYS A 232 13.60 26.98 -4.65
CA LYS A 232 13.69 25.54 -4.36
C LYS A 232 14.07 25.32 -2.90
N ALA A 233 13.64 24.20 -2.35
CA ALA A 233 14.07 23.74 -1.04
C ALA A 233 14.58 22.30 -1.10
N PHE A 234 15.63 22.04 -0.34
CA PHE A 234 16.30 20.75 -0.25
C PHE A 234 16.49 20.38 1.21
N LYS A 235 16.44 19.09 1.52
CA LYS A 235 16.85 18.53 2.80
C LYS A 235 17.97 17.53 2.59
N PHE A 236 19.04 17.68 3.34
CA PHE A 236 20.10 16.68 3.43
C PHE A 236 19.92 15.87 4.69
N ARG A 237 19.64 14.58 4.54
CA ARG A 237 19.51 13.63 5.65
C ARG A 237 20.84 12.90 5.85
N ARG A 238 21.41 13.01 7.04
CA ARG A 238 22.62 12.27 7.45
C ARG A 238 22.38 11.48 8.72
N ARG A 239 23.05 10.34 8.88
CA ARG A 239 23.09 9.61 10.15
C ARG A 239 23.90 10.42 11.16
N LYS A 240 23.49 10.45 12.42
CA LYS A 240 24.31 11.03 13.51
C LYS A 240 25.52 10.13 13.79
N ALA A 241 26.63 10.72 14.24
CA ALA A 241 27.88 10.00 14.48
C ALA A 241 27.78 9.04 15.68
N GLU A 242 27.17 9.51 16.76
CA GLU A 242 26.76 8.68 17.89
C GLU A 242 25.35 8.17 17.60
N VAL A 243 25.24 6.87 17.42
CA VAL A 243 23.97 6.23 17.05
C VAL A 243 23.74 5.11 18.02
N ASP A 244 22.70 5.29 18.82
CA ASP A 244 22.18 4.27 19.70
C ASP A 244 21.90 2.97 18.92
N GLU A 245 22.01 1.85 19.60
CA GLU A 245 21.65 0.52 19.12
C GLU A 245 20.25 0.50 18.47
N MET A 246 19.31 1.30 18.98
CA MET A 246 17.95 1.46 18.43
C MET A 246 17.92 2.03 17.00
N CYS A 247 19.02 2.63 16.54
CA CYS A 247 19.16 3.17 15.19
C CYS A 247 19.75 2.17 14.18
N LYS A 248 19.85 0.89 14.54
CA LYS A 248 20.21 -0.19 13.61
C LYS A 248 19.23 -0.26 12.44
N GLY A 249 19.75 -0.36 11.22
CA GLY A 249 18.96 -0.43 9.98
C GLY A 249 18.66 0.91 9.31
N ILE A 250 19.00 2.05 9.95
CA ILE A 250 18.93 3.35 9.28
C ILE A 250 20.01 3.46 8.20
N ALA A 251 19.61 3.92 7.01
CA ALA A 251 20.52 4.14 5.89
C ALA A 251 21.73 4.98 6.31
N THR A 252 22.93 4.45 6.04
CA THR A 252 24.20 5.09 6.39
C THR A 252 24.63 6.14 5.38
N LYS A 253 24.21 5.97 4.12
CA LYS A 253 24.51 6.92 3.05
C LYS A 253 23.62 8.16 3.20
N PRO A 254 24.20 9.37 3.08
CA PRO A 254 23.41 10.58 3.06
C PRO A 254 22.40 10.58 1.91
N GLN A 255 21.25 11.21 2.13
CA GLN A 255 20.17 11.27 1.15
C GLN A 255 19.73 12.72 0.95
N ILE A 256 19.50 13.10 -0.30
CA ILE A 256 18.96 14.41 -0.65
C ILE A 256 17.46 14.25 -0.91
N LEU A 257 16.67 15.09 -0.26
CA LEU A 257 15.26 15.27 -0.52
C LEU A 257 15.03 16.63 -1.19
N LYS A 258 14.17 16.66 -2.19
CA LYS A 258 13.75 17.87 -2.91
C LYS A 258 12.30 18.18 -2.57
N LEU A 259 11.99 19.44 -2.29
CA LEU A 259 10.60 19.89 -2.13
C LEU A 259 10.04 20.16 -3.53
N VAL A 260 9.11 19.32 -3.97
CA VAL A 260 8.55 19.37 -5.33
C VAL A 260 7.03 19.54 -5.32
N ASP A 261 6.45 19.75 -6.49
CA ASP A 261 5.01 19.90 -6.64
C ASP A 261 4.27 18.63 -6.23
N GLY A 262 3.48 18.72 -5.17
CA GLY A 262 2.71 17.62 -4.63
C GLY A 262 1.57 17.15 -5.53
N PHE A 263 1.07 18.00 -6.44
CA PHE A 263 0.09 17.58 -7.43
C PHE A 263 0.69 16.53 -8.38
N LYS A 264 1.89 16.80 -8.90
CA LYS A 264 2.58 15.87 -9.81
C LYS A 264 2.86 14.52 -9.13
N VAL A 265 3.38 14.56 -7.91
CA VAL A 265 3.67 13.34 -7.13
C VAL A 265 2.38 12.53 -6.89
N GLY A 266 1.31 13.18 -6.44
CA GLY A 266 0.02 12.54 -6.20
C GLY A 266 -0.60 11.98 -7.48
N TRP A 267 -0.51 12.71 -8.59
CA TRP A 267 -1.01 12.27 -9.90
C TRP A 267 -0.25 11.06 -10.45
N ASP A 268 1.08 11.10 -10.42
CA ASP A 268 1.93 9.97 -10.86
C ASP A 268 1.66 8.72 -10.02
N PHE A 269 1.44 8.90 -8.71
CA PHE A 269 1.05 7.81 -7.81
C PHE A 269 -0.35 7.26 -8.14
N HIS A 270 -1.33 8.14 -8.35
CA HIS A 270 -2.68 7.74 -8.76
C HIS A 270 -2.67 6.98 -10.09
N LYS A 271 -1.94 7.45 -11.10
CA LYS A 271 -1.79 6.74 -12.39
C LYS A 271 -1.20 5.35 -12.25
N LYS A 272 -0.19 5.18 -11.38
CA LYS A 272 0.36 3.85 -11.08
C LYS A 272 -0.70 2.94 -10.45
N ARG A 273 -1.54 3.46 -9.56
CA ARG A 273 -2.62 2.70 -8.93
C ARG A 273 -3.74 2.37 -9.91
N GLU A 274 -4.14 3.30 -10.78
CA GLU A 274 -5.08 3.01 -11.88
C GLU A 274 -4.58 1.85 -12.75
N LYS A 275 -3.29 1.84 -13.11
CA LYS A 275 -2.71 0.73 -13.87
C LYS A 275 -2.80 -0.59 -13.11
N LYS A 276 -2.43 -0.60 -11.82
CA LYS A 276 -2.51 -1.80 -10.97
C LYS A 276 -3.95 -2.27 -10.76
N ALA A 277 -4.90 -1.35 -10.67
CA ALA A 277 -6.33 -1.66 -10.56
C ALA A 277 -6.84 -2.46 -11.78
N LEU A 278 -6.34 -2.14 -12.98
CA LEU A 278 -6.68 -2.88 -14.18
C LEU A 278 -6.09 -4.30 -14.19
N GLU A 279 -4.98 -4.54 -13.50
CA GLU A 279 -4.33 -5.86 -13.41
C GLU A 279 -5.11 -6.84 -12.53
N VAL A 280 -5.99 -6.36 -11.64
CA VAL A 280 -6.78 -7.21 -10.72
C VAL A 280 -8.18 -7.56 -11.24
N ILE A 281 -8.66 -6.87 -12.28
CA ILE A 281 -9.92 -7.17 -12.97
C ILE A 281 -9.82 -8.53 -13.66
N ASN A 282 -10.95 -9.22 -13.83
CA ASN A 282 -11.04 -10.46 -14.58
C ASN A 282 -10.27 -10.39 -15.93
N PRO A 283 -9.19 -11.19 -16.11
CA PRO A 283 -8.37 -11.14 -17.31
C PRO A 283 -9.14 -11.41 -18.61
N GLU A 284 -10.16 -12.28 -18.56
CA GLU A 284 -10.97 -12.59 -19.74
C GLU A 284 -11.86 -11.41 -20.14
N TYR A 285 -12.35 -10.66 -19.15
CA TYR A 285 -13.06 -9.41 -19.41
C TYR A 285 -12.13 -8.37 -20.06
N THR A 286 -10.92 -8.18 -19.52
CA THR A 286 -9.93 -7.25 -20.09
C THR A 286 -9.59 -7.59 -21.54
N LYS A 287 -9.33 -8.88 -21.85
CA LYS A 287 -9.10 -9.35 -23.23
C LYS A 287 -10.28 -9.07 -24.16
N HIS A 288 -11.51 -9.21 -23.66
CA HIS A 288 -12.71 -8.94 -24.45
C HIS A 288 -12.83 -7.45 -24.79
N ILE A 289 -12.59 -6.56 -23.81
CA ILE A 289 -12.61 -5.10 -24.03
C ILE A 289 -11.52 -4.67 -25.01
N GLU A 290 -10.31 -5.23 -24.93
CA GLU A 290 -9.22 -4.95 -25.87
C GLU A 290 -9.58 -5.32 -27.31
N LYS A 291 -10.20 -6.50 -27.51
CA LYS A 291 -10.70 -6.92 -28.82
C LYS A 291 -11.77 -5.98 -29.38
N LEU A 292 -12.69 -5.51 -28.53
CA LEU A 292 -13.70 -4.55 -28.94
C LEU A 292 -13.09 -3.21 -29.35
N LYS A 293 -12.15 -2.67 -28.57
CA LYS A 293 -11.43 -1.42 -28.91
C LYS A 293 -10.76 -1.51 -30.28
N ALA A 294 -10.02 -2.60 -30.54
CA ALA A 294 -9.35 -2.83 -31.81
C ALA A 294 -10.30 -2.96 -33.01
N ALA A 295 -11.58 -3.29 -32.78
CA ALA A 295 -12.59 -3.35 -33.83
C ALA A 295 -13.17 -1.97 -34.18
N PHE A 296 -13.19 -1.02 -33.24
CA PHE A 296 -13.68 0.35 -33.46
C PHE A 296 -12.62 1.31 -34.03
N GLU A 297 -11.34 0.97 -33.94
CA GLU A 297 -10.23 1.76 -34.51
C GLU A 297 -9.96 1.45 -36.00
N LYS A 298 -10.75 0.55 -36.60
CA LYS A 298 -10.68 0.18 -38.03
C LYS A 298 -11.83 0.82 -38.80
#